data_AF-A0A964MSZ4-F1
#
_entry.id   AF-A0A964MSZ4-F1
#
_cell.length_a   1.000
_cell.length_b   1.000
_cell.length_c   1.000
_cell.angle_alpha   90.00
_cell.angle_beta   90.00
_cell.angle_gamma   90.00
#
_symmetry.space_group_name_H-M   'P 1'
#
loop_
_entity.id
_entity.type
_entity.pdbx_description
1 polymer ?
#
loop_
_entity_poly.entity_id
_entity_poly.type
_entity_poly.pdbx_seq_one_letter_code
_entity_poly.pdbx_strand_id
1 'polypeptide(L)'
;MRIFGFPIQVRPGFAMFMLLIIIINGIPMGPWLAGSVAFFTVLHELGHAFAARRTGANARISLEFLAGYASFTPVRPLQRWEKAGISLAGPLVQIITGVAVLLAMGVNPLAHDQYAADYSSFAIWWAGPVIGVVNLIPVLPLDGGNIASEIIDFFAPGRGRALMIRLSVPLTALALMAMVLVDNLRPLVVFAALLLFLQLQTLSQLSSASPDKRRQAHILQQKILAEAEDNAWRSGRPSLLHGQQVMSPWWNAHCRYRAGHSSATSVIIEDLLNTSTQRAPWWPPHAASVEQLEPLVSGLQRPLPEPTAETDELSACTLLCVLRRTSRFEEAARYGAALFTQRPSSSVAVEVARSICAMGYFDSAAQWITVAGRVDEESSLLLLALEQFSDFQVLRGRADIEELVAQLRSEVTPPNR
;
A
#
# COMPACT_ATOMS: atom_id res chain seq x y z
N MET A 1 7.10 -8.12 30.55
CA MET A 1 7.74 -9.26 31.25
C MET A 1 8.58 -10.05 30.26
N ARG A 2 9.55 -10.88 30.68
CA ARG A 2 10.22 -11.85 29.81
C ARG A 2 10.00 -13.27 30.36
N ILE A 3 9.61 -14.21 29.50
CA ILE A 3 9.50 -15.64 29.84
C ILE A 3 10.32 -16.42 28.79
N PHE A 4 11.22 -17.30 29.23
CA PHE A 4 12.16 -18.03 28.36
C PHE A 4 12.92 -17.15 27.33
N GLY A 5 13.18 -15.89 27.70
CA GLY A 5 13.84 -14.91 26.84
C GLY A 5 12.95 -14.25 25.78
N PHE A 6 11.64 -14.57 25.73
CA PHE A 6 10.67 -13.89 24.89
C PHE A 6 10.03 -12.70 25.62
N PRO A 7 9.98 -11.49 25.03
CA PRO A 7 9.24 -10.38 25.59
C PRO A 7 7.73 -10.66 25.49
N ILE A 8 7.05 -10.64 26.64
CA ILE A 8 5.60 -10.76 26.77
C ILE A 8 5.01 -9.41 27.17
N GLN A 9 4.07 -8.94 26.36
CA GLN A 9 3.27 -7.75 26.62
C GLN A 9 1.80 -8.14 26.81
N VAL A 10 1.28 -7.91 28.01
CA VAL A 10 -0.14 -8.10 28.34
C VAL A 10 -0.85 -6.77 28.11
N ARG A 11 -1.77 -6.70 27.15
CA ARG A 11 -2.58 -5.49 26.93
C ARG A 11 -3.74 -5.43 27.92
N PRO A 12 -4.24 -4.22 28.26
CA PRO A 12 -5.38 -4.06 29.18
C PRO A 12 -6.61 -4.87 28.76
N GLY A 13 -6.83 -5.01 27.44
CA GLY A 13 -7.91 -5.83 26.92
C GLY A 13 -7.87 -7.28 27.41
N PHE A 14 -6.70 -7.92 27.43
CA PHE A 14 -6.59 -9.31 27.86
C PHE A 14 -7.03 -9.48 29.33
N ALA A 15 -6.62 -8.55 30.20
CA ALA A 15 -7.05 -8.55 31.60
C ALA A 15 -8.56 -8.32 31.75
N MET A 16 -9.14 -7.43 30.94
CA MET A 16 -10.58 -7.20 30.89
C MET A 16 -11.34 -8.45 30.44
N PHE A 17 -10.83 -9.19 29.46
CA PHE A 17 -11.43 -10.44 29.00
C PHE A 17 -11.37 -11.53 30.08
N MET A 18 -10.25 -11.68 30.79
CA MET A 18 -10.17 -12.59 31.94
C MET A 18 -11.18 -12.23 33.03
N LEU A 19 -11.33 -10.94 33.35
CA LEU A 19 -12.32 -10.47 34.30
C LEU A 19 -13.76 -10.78 33.83
N LEU A 20 -14.05 -10.60 32.54
CA LEU A 20 -15.35 -10.92 31.95
C LEU A 20 -15.66 -12.41 32.07
N ILE A 21 -14.68 -13.29 31.83
CA ILE A 21 -14.85 -14.74 32.04
C ILE A 21 -15.23 -15.04 33.49
N ILE A 22 -14.57 -14.38 34.46
CA ILE A 22 -14.86 -14.55 35.89
C ILE A 22 -16.29 -14.10 36.21
N ILE A 23 -16.70 -12.94 35.71
CA ILE A 23 -18.03 -12.38 35.98
C ILE A 23 -19.13 -13.24 35.37
N ILE A 24 -18.98 -13.65 34.11
CA ILE A 24 -20.01 -14.41 33.39
C ILE A 24 -20.22 -15.81 34.00
N ASN A 25 -19.14 -16.47 34.42
CA ASN A 25 -19.18 -17.86 34.90
C ASN A 25 -19.33 -17.99 36.43
N GLY A 26 -19.23 -16.89 37.18
CA GLY A 26 -19.40 -16.88 38.63
C GLY A 26 -18.30 -17.61 39.40
N ILE A 27 -18.46 -17.73 40.72
CA ILE A 27 -17.52 -18.44 41.61
C ILE A 27 -18.12 -19.81 41.97
N PRO A 28 -17.35 -20.91 41.92
CA PRO A 28 -15.88 -20.96 41.76
C PRO A 28 -15.37 -21.19 40.33
N MET A 29 -16.25 -21.37 39.33
CA MET A 29 -15.87 -21.75 37.97
C MET A 29 -15.06 -20.67 37.21
N GLY A 30 -15.48 -19.41 37.30
CA GLY A 30 -14.90 -18.29 36.57
C GLY A 30 -13.39 -18.14 36.75
N PRO A 31 -12.85 -18.12 37.98
CA PRO A 31 -11.40 -18.08 38.23
C PRO A 31 -10.63 -19.26 37.65
N TRP A 32 -11.16 -20.49 37.75
CA TRP A 32 -10.54 -21.67 37.17
C TRP A 32 -10.48 -21.59 35.65
N LEU A 33 -11.57 -21.17 35.02
CA LEU A 33 -11.64 -21.00 33.57
C LEU A 33 -10.72 -19.89 33.08
N ALA A 34 -10.76 -18.71 33.71
CA ALA A 34 -9.91 -17.59 33.33
C ALA A 34 -8.42 -17.92 33.53
N GLY A 35 -8.05 -18.56 34.65
CA GLY A 35 -6.68 -18.99 34.91
C GLY A 35 -6.19 -20.02 33.88
N SER A 36 -7.04 -21.01 33.55
CA SER A 36 -6.71 -22.04 32.56
C SER A 36 -6.58 -21.45 31.15
N VAL A 37 -7.53 -20.61 30.72
CA VAL A 37 -7.46 -19.92 29.42
C VAL A 37 -6.19 -19.08 29.34
N ALA A 38 -5.89 -18.26 30.36
CA ALA A 38 -4.69 -17.44 30.35
C ALA A 38 -3.41 -18.27 30.26
N PHE A 39 -3.32 -19.34 31.05
CA PHE A 39 -2.16 -20.23 31.06
C PHE A 39 -1.95 -20.93 29.72
N PHE A 40 -3.00 -21.55 29.17
CA PHE A 40 -2.91 -22.28 27.90
C PHE A 40 -2.73 -21.36 26.70
N THR A 41 -3.27 -20.15 26.71
CA THR A 41 -2.95 -19.13 25.68
C THR A 41 -1.46 -18.79 25.73
N VAL A 42 -0.86 -18.56 26.90
CA VAL A 42 0.57 -18.28 26.99
C VAL A 42 1.40 -19.47 26.50
N LEU A 43 1.04 -20.70 26.86
CA LEU A 43 1.72 -21.90 26.37
C LEU A 43 1.61 -22.07 24.86
N HIS A 44 0.43 -21.80 24.29
CA HIS A 44 0.19 -21.81 22.86
C HIS A 44 1.12 -20.81 22.13
N GLU A 45 1.15 -19.55 22.59
CA GLU A 45 2.04 -18.54 21.99
C GLU A 45 3.52 -18.87 22.15
N LEU A 46 3.91 -19.48 23.27
CA LEU A 46 5.27 -19.98 23.46
C LEU A 46 5.61 -21.08 22.43
N GLY A 47 4.67 -21.97 22.12
CA GLY A 47 4.83 -22.99 21.06
C GLY A 47 5.21 -22.36 19.71
N HIS A 48 4.46 -21.35 19.28
CA HIS A 48 4.79 -20.57 18.08
C HIS A 48 6.15 -19.88 18.18
N ALA A 49 6.42 -19.20 19.31
CA ALA A 49 7.65 -18.45 19.50
C ALA A 49 8.91 -19.33 19.48
N PHE A 50 8.84 -20.51 20.10
CA PHE A 50 9.93 -21.49 20.05
C PHE A 50 10.14 -22.05 18.65
N ALA A 51 9.07 -22.39 17.93
CA ALA A 51 9.16 -22.85 16.55
C ALA A 51 9.76 -21.77 15.63
N ALA A 52 9.32 -20.53 15.75
CA ALA A 52 9.84 -19.39 14.99
C ALA A 52 11.31 -19.11 15.32
N ARG A 53 11.72 -19.24 16.59
CA ARG A 53 13.13 -19.04 16.96
C ARG A 53 14.05 -20.09 16.34
N ARG A 54 13.58 -21.33 16.17
CA ARG A 54 14.36 -22.39 15.49
C ARG A 54 14.61 -22.12 14.01
N THR A 55 13.76 -21.31 13.36
CA THR A 55 13.96 -20.90 11.95
C THR A 55 14.88 -19.68 11.82
N GLY A 56 15.34 -19.12 12.94
CA GLY A 56 16.15 -17.90 13.01
C GLY A 56 15.34 -16.61 13.10
N ALA A 57 14.01 -16.68 13.24
CA ALA A 57 13.17 -15.50 13.40
C ALA A 57 13.20 -14.95 14.83
N ASN A 58 13.03 -13.63 14.97
CA ASN A 58 12.86 -12.98 16.27
C ASN A 58 11.38 -12.98 16.64
N ALA A 59 10.99 -13.70 17.69
CA ALA A 59 9.61 -13.78 18.15
C ALA A 59 9.34 -12.89 19.38
N ARG A 60 8.15 -12.28 19.40
CA ARG A 60 7.59 -11.49 20.50
C ARG A 60 6.15 -11.95 20.74
N ILE A 61 5.75 -12.03 22.00
CA ILE A 61 4.41 -12.49 22.35
C ILE A 61 3.60 -11.29 22.83
N SER A 62 2.45 -11.06 22.21
CA SER A 62 1.50 -10.02 22.63
C SER A 62 0.17 -10.69 22.96
N LEU A 63 -0.37 -10.42 24.16
CA LEU A 63 -1.70 -10.87 24.55
C LEU A 63 -2.68 -9.72 24.39
N GLU A 64 -3.61 -9.84 23.44
CA GLU A 64 -4.66 -8.86 23.15
C GLU A 64 -6.02 -9.32 23.71
N PHE A 65 -7.08 -8.54 23.51
CA PHE A 65 -8.38 -8.72 24.16
C PHE A 65 -8.93 -10.15 24.07
N LEU A 66 -9.13 -10.67 22.86
CA LEU A 66 -9.75 -11.99 22.64
C LEU A 66 -8.80 -13.00 21.99
N ALA A 67 -7.54 -12.63 21.81
CA ALA A 67 -6.52 -13.44 21.16
C ALA A 67 -5.15 -13.15 21.79
N GLY A 68 -4.38 -14.21 22.04
CA GLY A 68 -2.92 -14.10 22.00
C GLY A 68 -2.48 -14.01 20.54
N TYR A 69 -1.41 -13.29 20.26
CA TYR A 69 -0.70 -13.43 19.00
C TYR A 69 0.80 -13.28 19.21
N ALA A 70 1.54 -14.32 18.85
CA ALA A 70 2.98 -14.29 18.71
C ALA A 70 3.34 -13.63 17.38
N SER A 71 3.74 -12.35 17.45
CA SER A 71 4.33 -11.69 16.30
C SER A 71 5.80 -12.09 16.17
N PHE A 72 6.20 -12.53 14.97
CA PHE A 72 7.59 -12.82 14.69
C PHE A 72 8.07 -12.04 13.47
N THR A 73 9.29 -11.51 13.56
CA THR A 73 9.96 -10.84 12.46
C THR A 73 10.98 -11.81 11.87
N PRO A 74 10.72 -12.38 10.68
CA PRO A 74 11.64 -13.29 10.05
C PRO A 74 12.89 -12.55 9.57
N VAL A 75 14.08 -13.09 9.87
CA VAL A 75 15.38 -12.51 9.46
C VAL A 75 15.71 -12.86 7.99
N ARG A 76 15.03 -13.86 7.44
CA ARG A 76 15.07 -14.28 6.04
C ARG A 76 13.67 -14.69 5.57
N PRO A 77 13.39 -14.75 4.26
CA PRO A 77 12.16 -15.36 3.76
C PRO A 77 12.02 -16.80 4.30
N LEU A 78 10.91 -17.07 5.00
CA LEU A 78 10.61 -18.40 5.52
C LEU A 78 9.98 -19.25 4.42
N GLN A 79 10.39 -20.52 4.36
CA GLN A 79 9.79 -21.50 3.48
C GLN A 79 8.36 -21.84 3.95
N ARG A 80 7.50 -22.28 3.04
CA ARG A 80 6.08 -22.55 3.31
C ARG A 80 5.87 -23.57 4.44
N TRP A 81 6.67 -24.65 4.45
CA TRP A 81 6.61 -25.67 5.51
C TRP A 81 7.10 -25.13 6.86
N GLU A 82 8.02 -24.16 6.89
CA GLU A 82 8.46 -23.51 8.12
C GLU A 82 7.30 -22.70 8.72
N LYS A 83 6.56 -21.96 7.89
CA LYS A 83 5.39 -21.20 8.32
C LYS A 83 4.26 -22.13 8.81
N ALA A 84 3.95 -23.17 8.05
CA ALA A 84 2.96 -24.17 8.46
C ALA A 84 3.37 -24.87 9.77
N GLY A 85 4.65 -25.22 9.92
CA GLY A 85 5.20 -25.80 11.15
C GLY A 85 5.13 -24.86 12.34
N ILE A 86 5.39 -23.56 12.15
CA ILE A 86 5.22 -22.55 13.19
C ILE A 86 3.75 -22.46 13.62
N SER A 87 2.80 -22.37 12.68
CA SER A 87 1.37 -22.33 12.98
C SER A 87 0.87 -23.61 13.65
N LEU A 88 1.46 -24.77 13.36
CA LEU A 88 1.08 -26.03 14.02
C LEU A 88 1.62 -26.15 15.45
N ALA A 89 2.75 -25.51 15.77
CA ALA A 89 3.44 -25.69 17.03
C ALA A 89 2.63 -25.22 18.26
N GLY A 90 1.94 -24.07 18.16
CA GLY A 90 1.13 -23.53 19.25
C GLY A 90 -0.01 -24.47 19.67
N PRO A 91 -0.92 -24.86 18.75
CA PRO A 91 -1.98 -25.83 19.02
C PRO A 91 -1.46 -27.15 19.57
N LEU A 92 -0.38 -27.71 19.01
CA LEU A 92 0.18 -28.98 19.51
C LEU A 92 0.68 -28.88 20.94
N VAL A 93 1.44 -27.82 21.28
CA VAL A 93 1.91 -27.62 22.66
C VAL A 93 0.73 -27.46 23.62
N GLN A 94 -0.29 -26.70 23.22
CA GLN A 94 -1.50 -26.50 24.02
C GLN A 94 -2.27 -27.80 24.27
N ILE A 95 -2.54 -28.59 23.22
CA ILE A 95 -3.28 -29.85 23.31
C ILE A 95 -2.50 -30.87 24.14
N ILE A 96 -1.23 -31.11 23.82
CA ILE A 96 -0.40 -32.12 24.49
C ILE A 96 -0.27 -31.79 25.98
N THR A 97 -0.01 -30.52 26.31
CA THR A 97 0.13 -30.11 27.72
C THR A 97 -1.21 -30.24 28.45
N GLY A 98 -2.32 -29.86 27.82
CA GLY A 98 -3.64 -29.98 28.43
C GLY A 98 -4.04 -31.43 28.72
N VAL A 99 -3.82 -32.33 27.76
CA VAL A 99 -4.04 -33.78 27.95
C VAL A 99 -3.14 -34.33 29.05
N ALA A 100 -1.84 -33.98 29.05
CA ALA A 100 -0.90 -34.46 30.05
C ALA A 100 -1.28 -34.04 31.48
N VAL A 101 -1.74 -32.80 31.66
CA VAL A 101 -2.19 -32.30 32.96
C VAL A 101 -3.43 -33.05 33.44
N LEU A 102 -4.42 -33.28 32.56
CA LEU A 102 -5.63 -34.04 32.92
C LEU A 102 -5.28 -35.48 33.34
N LEU A 103 -4.43 -36.16 32.58
CA LEU A 103 -3.99 -37.51 32.91
C LEU A 103 -3.21 -37.55 34.23
N ALA A 104 -2.38 -36.55 34.51
CA ALA A 104 -1.67 -36.43 35.78
C ALA A 104 -2.61 -36.19 36.97
N MET A 105 -3.77 -35.58 36.73
CA MET A 105 -4.86 -35.44 37.72
C MET A 105 -5.70 -36.71 37.87
N GLY A 106 -5.43 -37.77 37.10
CA GLY A 106 -6.24 -38.99 37.07
C GLY A 106 -7.56 -38.82 36.30
N VAL A 107 -7.68 -37.77 35.48
CA VAL A 107 -8.88 -37.47 34.69
C VAL A 107 -8.70 -37.97 33.25
N ASN A 108 -9.60 -38.83 32.79
CA ASN A 108 -9.64 -39.23 31.39
C ASN A 108 -10.29 -38.11 30.54
N PRO A 109 -9.57 -37.48 29.60
CA PRO A 109 -10.09 -36.38 28.77
C PRO A 109 -11.21 -36.80 27.79
N LEU A 110 -11.44 -38.10 27.62
CA LEU A 110 -12.49 -38.65 26.76
C LEU A 110 -13.77 -39.02 27.53
N ALA A 111 -13.70 -39.09 28.87
CA ALA A 111 -14.81 -39.50 29.72
C ALA A 111 -15.52 -38.27 30.31
N HIS A 112 -16.75 -37.99 29.84
CA HIS A 112 -17.51 -36.79 30.20
C HIS A 112 -17.74 -36.66 31.70
N ASP A 113 -18.11 -37.76 32.35
CA ASP A 113 -18.27 -37.88 33.79
C ASP A 113 -17.01 -37.52 34.57
N GLN A 114 -15.82 -37.73 34.00
CA GLN A 114 -14.55 -37.44 34.66
C GLN A 114 -14.09 -35.99 34.46
N TYR A 115 -14.07 -35.49 33.21
CA TYR A 115 -13.59 -34.14 33.00
C TYR A 115 -14.59 -33.07 33.47
N ALA A 116 -15.88 -33.39 33.50
CA ALA A 116 -16.92 -32.51 34.04
C ALA A 116 -17.18 -32.70 35.54
N ALA A 117 -16.44 -33.60 36.22
CA ALA A 117 -16.62 -33.87 37.64
C ALA A 117 -16.37 -32.63 38.51
N ASP A 118 -15.34 -31.86 38.18
CA ASP A 118 -14.93 -30.66 38.92
C ASP A 118 -14.66 -29.47 37.98
N TYR A 119 -14.78 -28.25 38.52
CA TYR A 119 -14.57 -27.02 37.75
C TYR A 119 -13.14 -26.88 37.19
N SER A 120 -12.13 -27.35 37.92
CA SER A 120 -10.72 -27.28 37.50
C SER A 120 -10.42 -28.21 36.32
N SER A 121 -10.87 -29.46 36.38
CA SER A 121 -10.72 -30.43 35.28
C SER A 121 -11.46 -29.97 34.04
N PHE A 122 -12.67 -29.43 34.19
CA PHE A 122 -13.45 -28.92 33.07
C PHE A 122 -12.77 -27.69 32.45
N ALA A 123 -12.28 -26.75 33.27
CA ALA A 123 -11.56 -25.58 32.79
C ALA A 123 -10.30 -25.94 32.01
N ILE A 124 -9.52 -26.91 32.48
CA ILE A 124 -8.30 -27.40 31.80
C ILE A 124 -8.66 -28.13 30.50
N TRP A 125 -9.68 -28.98 30.52
CA TRP A 125 -10.17 -29.70 29.34
C TRP A 125 -10.67 -28.75 28.25
N TRP A 126 -11.42 -27.72 28.64
CA TRP A 126 -11.88 -26.69 27.72
C TRP A 126 -10.71 -25.85 27.20
N ALA A 127 -9.90 -25.28 28.08
CA ALA A 127 -8.86 -24.33 27.71
C ALA A 127 -7.65 -24.96 27.00
N GLY A 128 -7.31 -26.21 27.31
CA GLY A 128 -6.19 -26.92 26.70
C GLY A 128 -6.61 -27.64 25.42
N PRO A 129 -7.10 -28.90 25.51
CA PRO A 129 -7.45 -29.70 24.34
C PRO A 129 -8.49 -29.07 23.42
N VAL A 130 -9.62 -28.58 23.94
CA VAL A 130 -10.73 -28.10 23.10
C VAL A 130 -10.37 -26.84 22.34
N ILE A 131 -9.89 -25.78 23.01
CA ILE A 131 -9.44 -24.55 22.32
C ILE A 131 -8.27 -24.86 21.38
N GLY A 132 -7.35 -25.74 21.77
CA GLY A 132 -6.25 -26.15 20.91
C GLY A 132 -6.73 -26.79 19.60
N VAL A 133 -7.76 -27.65 19.66
CA VAL A 133 -8.39 -28.25 18.46
C VAL A 133 -9.15 -27.19 17.66
N VAL A 134 -9.86 -26.27 18.31
CA VAL A 134 -10.53 -25.15 17.63
C VAL A 134 -9.53 -24.33 16.82
N ASN A 135 -8.33 -24.06 17.35
CA ASN A 135 -7.30 -23.35 16.62
C ASN A 135 -6.80 -24.08 15.36
N LEU A 136 -7.02 -25.39 15.22
CA LEU A 136 -6.69 -26.17 14.01
C LEU A 136 -7.80 -26.15 12.95
N ILE A 137 -8.94 -25.50 13.21
CA ILE A 137 -9.99 -25.34 12.20
C ILE A 137 -9.45 -24.51 11.03
N PRO A 138 -9.67 -24.92 9.76
CA PRO A 138 -9.16 -24.24 8.57
C PRO A 138 -9.95 -22.97 8.27
N VAL A 139 -9.86 -21.97 9.15
CA VAL A 139 -10.57 -20.69 9.10
C VAL A 139 -9.63 -19.62 9.64
N LEU A 140 -9.40 -18.53 8.90
CA LEU A 140 -8.61 -17.41 9.40
C LEU A 140 -9.41 -16.60 10.43
N PRO A 141 -8.78 -16.03 11.48
CA PRO A 141 -7.35 -15.95 11.77
C PRO A 141 -6.73 -17.17 12.47
N LEU A 142 -7.47 -18.27 12.69
CA LEU A 142 -6.99 -19.44 13.43
C LEU A 142 -5.79 -20.09 12.73
N ASP A 143 -4.97 -20.82 13.49
CA ASP A 143 -3.75 -21.47 12.98
C ASP A 143 -4.02 -22.47 11.88
N GLY A 144 -5.10 -23.24 11.96
CA GLY A 144 -5.53 -24.13 10.89
C GLY A 144 -5.78 -23.38 9.59
N GLY A 145 -6.32 -22.16 9.66
CA GLY A 145 -6.45 -21.27 8.51
C GLY A 145 -5.10 -20.80 7.96
N ASN A 146 -4.11 -20.54 8.81
CA ASN A 146 -2.76 -20.21 8.38
C ASN A 146 -2.06 -21.42 7.72
N ILE A 147 -2.19 -22.62 8.29
CA ILE A 147 -1.68 -23.87 7.71
C ILE A 147 -2.34 -24.12 6.34
N ALA A 148 -3.67 -24.04 6.26
CA ALA A 148 -4.41 -24.18 5.01
C ALA A 148 -4.01 -23.13 3.97
N SER A 149 -3.75 -21.89 4.39
CA SER A 149 -3.25 -20.83 3.50
C SER A 149 -1.93 -21.20 2.84
N GLU A 150 -0.99 -21.79 3.58
CA GLU A 150 0.32 -22.23 3.05
C GLU A 150 0.18 -23.44 2.13
N ILE A 151 -0.75 -24.36 2.41
CA ILE A 151 -1.08 -25.48 1.52
C ILE A 151 -1.70 -24.96 0.21
N ILE A 152 -2.63 -24.02 0.28
CA ILE A 152 -3.20 -23.41 -0.93
C ILE A 152 -2.12 -22.65 -1.70
N ASP A 153 -1.24 -21.93 -1.01
CA ASP A 153 -0.13 -21.21 -1.65
C ASP A 153 0.84 -22.15 -2.37
N PHE A 154 0.99 -23.40 -1.88
CA PHE A 154 1.76 -24.44 -2.55
C PHE A 154 1.23 -24.71 -3.97
N PHE A 155 -0.09 -24.86 -4.13
CA PHE A 155 -0.73 -25.09 -5.42
C PHE A 155 -0.96 -23.81 -6.24
N ALA A 156 -1.14 -22.66 -5.58
CA ALA A 156 -1.41 -21.37 -6.20
C ALA A 156 -0.48 -20.28 -5.63
N PRO A 157 0.78 -20.17 -6.11
CA PRO A 157 1.78 -19.26 -5.56
C PRO A 157 1.31 -17.80 -5.50
N GLY A 158 1.47 -17.18 -4.33
CA GLY A 158 1.12 -15.78 -4.07
C GLY A 158 -0.37 -15.54 -3.79
N ARG A 159 -1.21 -16.58 -3.86
CA ARG A 159 -2.68 -16.46 -3.72
C ARG A 159 -3.23 -17.16 -2.48
N GLY A 160 -2.43 -17.92 -1.75
CA GLY A 160 -2.90 -18.80 -0.66
C GLY A 160 -3.73 -18.09 0.41
N ARG A 161 -3.16 -17.04 1.03
CA ARG A 161 -3.85 -16.28 2.08
C ARG A 161 -5.10 -15.56 1.57
N ALA A 162 -5.04 -14.98 0.36
CA ALA A 162 -6.17 -14.26 -0.22
C ALA A 162 -7.35 -15.20 -0.52
N LEU A 163 -7.06 -16.39 -1.05
CA LEU A 163 -8.07 -17.41 -1.30
C LEU A 163 -8.63 -17.96 0.02
N MET A 164 -7.76 -18.21 1.00
CA MET A 164 -8.20 -18.69 2.32
C MET A 164 -9.16 -17.72 3.01
N ILE A 165 -8.91 -16.39 2.96
CA ILE A 165 -9.83 -15.39 3.53
C ILE A 165 -11.19 -15.45 2.83
N ARG A 166 -11.21 -15.57 1.50
CA ARG A 166 -12.46 -15.68 0.72
C ARG A 166 -13.24 -16.96 1.03
N LEU A 167 -12.56 -18.04 1.38
CA LEU A 167 -13.18 -19.30 1.80
C LEU A 167 -13.63 -19.28 3.26
N SER A 168 -12.87 -18.61 4.15
CA SER A 168 -13.16 -18.59 5.59
C SER A 168 -14.40 -17.77 5.95
N VAL A 169 -14.66 -16.67 5.23
CA VAL A 169 -15.83 -15.80 5.44
C VAL A 169 -17.16 -16.55 5.31
N PRO A 170 -17.47 -17.21 4.17
CA PRO A 170 -18.75 -17.92 4.04
C PRO A 170 -18.85 -19.10 5.00
N LEU A 171 -17.74 -19.80 5.27
CA LEU A 171 -17.72 -20.91 6.22
C LEU A 171 -18.07 -20.44 7.65
N THR A 172 -17.50 -19.31 8.07
CA THR A 172 -17.77 -18.73 9.39
C THR A 172 -19.17 -18.14 9.48
N ALA A 173 -19.66 -17.52 8.40
CA ALA A 173 -21.03 -17.02 8.32
C ALA A 173 -22.08 -18.15 8.41
N LEU A 174 -21.82 -19.29 7.75
CA LEU A 174 -22.67 -20.47 7.84
C LEU A 174 -22.62 -21.08 9.26
N ALA A 175 -21.44 -21.17 9.87
CA ALA A 175 -21.29 -21.63 11.24
C ALA A 175 -22.04 -20.71 12.23
N LEU A 176 -21.92 -19.39 12.06
CA LEU A 176 -22.65 -18.40 12.85
C LEU A 176 -24.17 -18.61 12.72
N MET A 177 -24.67 -18.79 11.49
CA MET A 177 -26.09 -19.07 11.24
C MET A 177 -26.53 -20.35 11.97
N ALA A 178 -25.76 -21.44 11.87
CA ALA A 178 -26.05 -22.68 12.56
C ALA A 178 -26.06 -22.51 14.09
N MET A 179 -25.11 -21.73 14.65
CA MET A 179 -25.02 -21.47 16.09
C MET A 179 -26.19 -20.62 16.62
N VAL A 180 -26.79 -19.77 15.79
CA VAL A 180 -27.99 -19.00 16.16
C VAL A 180 -29.23 -19.91 16.19
N LEU A 181 -29.33 -20.83 15.23
CA LEU A 181 -30.49 -21.72 15.06
C LEU A 181 -30.52 -22.88 16.06
N VAL A 182 -29.38 -23.35 16.55
CA VAL A 182 -29.28 -24.47 17.49
C VAL A 182 -29.06 -23.96 18.92
N ASP A 183 -30.04 -24.18 19.81
CA ASP A 183 -30.04 -23.65 21.19
C ASP A 183 -28.73 -23.95 21.96
N ASN A 184 -28.23 -25.18 21.86
CA ASN A 184 -27.01 -25.63 22.54
C ASN A 184 -25.73 -24.91 22.07
N LEU A 185 -25.75 -24.32 20.87
CA LEU A 185 -24.58 -23.65 20.27
C LEU A 185 -24.63 -22.13 20.45
N ARG A 186 -25.73 -21.56 20.94
CA ARG A 186 -25.89 -20.10 21.14
C ARG A 186 -24.77 -19.45 21.96
N PRO A 187 -24.18 -20.09 22.99
CA PRO A 187 -23.04 -19.51 23.70
C PRO A 187 -21.83 -19.21 22.81
N LEU A 188 -21.68 -19.89 21.67
CA LEU A 188 -20.58 -19.72 20.72
C LEU A 188 -20.83 -18.63 19.67
N VAL A 189 -22.04 -18.06 19.61
CA VAL A 189 -22.42 -17.03 18.62
C VAL A 189 -21.51 -15.81 18.71
N VAL A 190 -21.20 -15.34 19.92
CA VAL A 190 -20.33 -14.16 20.12
C VAL A 190 -18.93 -14.43 19.55
N PHE A 191 -18.41 -15.64 19.75
CA PHE A 191 -17.10 -16.05 19.22
C PHE A 191 -17.11 -16.08 17.68
N ALA A 192 -18.10 -16.73 17.07
CA ALA A 192 -18.22 -16.78 15.61
C ALA A 192 -18.45 -15.40 14.98
N ALA A 193 -19.24 -14.54 15.63
CA ALA A 193 -19.50 -13.18 15.17
C ALA A 193 -18.22 -12.33 15.18
N LEU A 194 -17.40 -12.44 16.23
CA LEU A 194 -16.11 -11.76 16.30
C LEU A 194 -15.13 -12.26 15.24
N LEU A 195 -15.03 -13.57 15.04
CA LEU A 195 -14.19 -14.15 13.99
C LEU A 195 -14.61 -13.63 12.61
N LEU A 196 -15.91 -13.62 12.33
CA LEU A 196 -16.44 -13.10 11.07
C LEU A 196 -16.12 -11.61 10.91
N PHE A 197 -16.28 -10.82 11.96
CA PHE A 197 -15.93 -9.39 11.94
C PHE A 197 -14.45 -9.17 11.60
N LEU A 198 -13.54 -9.90 12.23
CA LEU A 198 -12.10 -9.80 11.97
C LEU A 198 -11.74 -10.25 10.54
N GLN A 199 -12.41 -11.28 10.01
CA GLN A 199 -12.23 -11.70 8.61
C GLN A 199 -12.71 -10.63 7.63
N LEU A 200 -13.86 -10.00 7.87
CA LEU A 200 -14.40 -8.93 7.03
C LEU A 200 -13.47 -7.70 7.02
N GLN A 201 -12.89 -7.35 8.18
CA GLN A 201 -11.87 -6.31 8.25
C GLN A 201 -10.61 -6.67 7.43
N THR A 202 -10.16 -7.91 7.52
CA THR A 202 -8.97 -8.36 6.76
C THR A 202 -9.25 -8.37 5.25
N LEU A 203 -10.45 -8.78 4.84
CA LEU A 203 -10.87 -8.79 3.44
C LEU A 203 -11.00 -7.36 2.88
N SER A 204 -11.52 -6.41 3.67
CA SER A 204 -11.64 -5.01 3.25
C SER A 204 -10.27 -4.36 3.03
N GLN A 205 -9.29 -4.67 3.89
CA GLN A 205 -7.90 -4.23 3.74
C GLN A 205 -7.23 -4.80 2.48
N LEU A 206 -7.46 -6.08 2.16
CA LEU A 206 -6.96 -6.66 0.90
C LEU A 206 -7.62 -6.00 -0.31
N SER A 207 -8.91 -5.70 -0.21
CA SER A 207 -9.64 -5.03 -1.28
C SER A 207 -9.14 -3.60 -1.52
N SER A 208 -8.84 -2.83 -0.47
CA SER A 208 -8.31 -1.46 -0.58
C SER A 208 -6.88 -1.41 -1.10
N ALA A 209 -6.08 -2.45 -0.83
CA ALA A 209 -4.70 -2.55 -1.32
C ALA A 209 -4.59 -2.98 -2.80
N SER A 210 -5.70 -3.29 -3.48
CA SER A 210 -5.68 -3.72 -4.88
C SER A 210 -5.03 -2.68 -5.81
N PRO A 211 -4.13 -3.09 -6.74
CA PRO A 211 -3.49 -2.19 -7.70
C PRO A 211 -4.49 -1.30 -8.45
N ASP A 212 -5.65 -1.85 -8.83
CA ASP A 212 -6.68 -1.11 -9.56
C ASP A 212 -7.26 0.04 -8.74
N LYS A 213 -7.52 -0.19 -7.45
CA LYS A 213 -8.04 0.86 -6.56
C LYS A 213 -6.99 1.92 -6.28
N ARG A 214 -5.71 1.55 -6.13
CA ARG A 214 -4.60 2.51 -6.01
C ARG A 214 -4.50 3.38 -7.27
N ARG A 215 -4.56 2.76 -8.45
CA ARG A 215 -4.56 3.47 -9.73
C ARG A 215 -5.75 4.41 -9.86
N GLN A 216 -6.96 3.95 -9.52
CA GLN A 216 -8.16 4.79 -9.53
C GLN A 216 -8.07 5.96 -8.56
N ALA A 217 -7.56 5.74 -7.34
CA ALA A 217 -7.35 6.79 -6.35
C ALA A 217 -6.35 7.83 -6.85
N HIS A 218 -5.25 7.40 -7.47
CA HIS A 218 -4.25 8.30 -8.07
C HIS A 218 -4.83 9.12 -9.22
N ILE A 219 -5.60 8.51 -10.13
CA ILE A 219 -6.28 9.22 -11.22
C ILE A 219 -7.27 10.25 -10.68
N LEU A 220 -8.07 9.88 -9.67
CA LEU A 220 -9.01 10.79 -9.03
C LEU A 220 -8.28 11.97 -8.37
N GLN A 221 -7.15 11.70 -7.70
CA GLN A 221 -6.32 12.71 -7.07
C GLN A 221 -5.79 13.72 -8.11
N GLN A 222 -5.28 13.24 -9.24
CA GLN A 222 -4.82 14.08 -10.34
C GLN A 222 -5.95 14.94 -10.92
N LYS A 223 -7.15 14.37 -11.10
CA LYS A 223 -8.32 15.13 -11.57
C LYS A 223 -8.71 16.25 -10.62
N ILE A 224 -8.74 15.99 -9.31
CA ILE A 224 -9.08 17.00 -8.31
C ILE A 224 -8.07 18.15 -8.34
N LEU A 225 -6.77 17.85 -8.40
CA LEU A 225 -5.72 18.86 -8.51
C LEU A 225 -5.84 19.68 -9.81
N ALA A 226 -6.10 19.00 -10.94
CA ALA A 226 -6.30 19.65 -12.22
C ALA A 226 -7.50 20.60 -12.22
N GLU A 227 -8.64 20.14 -11.71
CA GLU A 227 -9.86 20.96 -11.58
C GLU A 227 -9.64 22.15 -10.64
N ALA A 228 -8.94 21.94 -9.52
CA ALA A 228 -8.64 23.00 -8.57
C ALA A 228 -7.72 24.09 -9.18
N GLU A 229 -6.67 23.68 -9.88
CA GLU A 229 -5.75 24.55 -10.60
C GLU A 229 -6.47 25.30 -11.72
N ASP A 230 -7.22 24.59 -12.57
CA ASP A 230 -7.94 25.19 -13.69
C ASP A 230 -9.01 26.19 -13.23
N ASN A 231 -9.76 25.86 -12.18
CA ASN A 231 -10.74 26.76 -11.59
C ASN A 231 -10.07 28.00 -10.99
N ALA A 232 -8.89 27.86 -10.40
CA ALA A 232 -8.14 28.98 -9.85
C ALA A 232 -7.78 29.98 -10.95
N TRP A 233 -7.17 29.51 -12.05
CA TRP A 233 -6.78 30.37 -13.18
C TRP A 233 -7.97 31.02 -13.88
N ARG A 234 -9.10 30.32 -14.01
CA ARG A 234 -10.31 30.85 -14.67
C ARG A 234 -11.12 31.80 -13.80
N SER A 235 -11.28 31.50 -12.51
CA SER A 235 -12.18 32.26 -11.62
C SER A 235 -11.46 33.26 -10.72
N GLY A 236 -10.13 33.16 -10.60
CA GLY A 236 -9.36 33.93 -9.64
C GLY A 236 -9.45 33.42 -8.19
N ARG A 237 -10.16 32.31 -7.95
CA ARG A 237 -10.37 31.73 -6.61
C ARG A 237 -9.95 30.25 -6.59
N PRO A 238 -8.98 29.85 -5.74
CA PRO A 238 -8.57 28.46 -5.64
C PRO A 238 -9.68 27.62 -5.00
N SER A 239 -9.84 26.39 -5.50
CA SER A 239 -10.71 25.41 -4.86
C SER A 239 -10.08 24.85 -3.58
N LEU A 240 -10.89 24.35 -2.65
CA LEU A 240 -10.39 23.73 -1.42
C LEU A 240 -9.69 22.40 -1.73
N LEU A 241 -8.36 22.41 -1.60
CA LEU A 241 -7.54 21.20 -1.63
C LEU A 241 -7.57 20.51 -0.27
N HIS A 242 -7.54 19.17 -0.27
CA HIS A 242 -7.60 18.36 0.94
C HIS A 242 -6.28 17.59 1.13
N GLY A 243 -5.80 17.50 2.38
CA GLY A 243 -4.61 16.74 2.73
C GLY A 243 -3.29 17.48 2.45
N GLN A 244 -2.33 16.78 1.83
CA GLN A 244 -0.98 17.31 1.53
C GLN A 244 -0.88 17.99 0.17
N GLN A 245 -2.00 18.19 -0.53
CA GLN A 245 -2.07 18.80 -1.84
C GLN A 245 -1.84 20.32 -1.77
N VAL A 246 -1.10 20.87 -2.74
CA VAL A 246 -0.85 22.32 -2.84
C VAL A 246 -1.13 22.84 -4.24
N MET A 247 -1.45 24.13 -4.33
CA MET A 247 -1.55 24.84 -5.61
C MET A 247 -0.17 24.94 -6.25
N SER A 248 -0.12 25.08 -7.58
CA SER A 248 1.16 25.17 -8.28
C SER A 248 2.03 26.35 -7.85
N PRO A 249 3.36 26.24 -7.96
CA PRO A 249 4.27 27.37 -7.77
C PRO A 249 3.91 28.56 -8.68
N TRP A 250 3.36 28.29 -9.86
CA TRP A 250 2.92 29.30 -10.83
C TRP A 250 1.68 30.06 -10.35
N TRP A 251 0.70 29.36 -9.79
CA TRP A 251 -0.47 30.00 -9.18
C TRP A 251 -0.06 30.86 -7.98
N ASN A 252 0.82 30.34 -7.12
CA ASN A 252 1.35 31.07 -5.98
C ASN A 252 2.12 32.32 -6.42
N ALA A 253 2.93 32.23 -7.48
CA ALA A 253 3.62 33.36 -8.08
C ALA A 253 2.63 34.39 -8.66
N HIS A 254 1.57 33.94 -9.34
CA HIS A 254 0.50 34.82 -9.84
C HIS A 254 -0.18 35.61 -8.73
N CYS A 255 -0.55 34.94 -7.63
CA CYS A 255 -1.13 35.60 -6.47
C CYS A 255 -0.17 36.62 -5.86
N ARG A 256 1.12 36.27 -5.70
CA ARG A 256 2.14 37.19 -5.17
C ARG A 256 2.34 38.41 -6.07
N TYR A 257 2.37 38.20 -7.38
CA TYR A 257 2.49 39.27 -8.36
C TYR A 257 1.31 40.24 -8.28
N ARG A 258 0.08 39.72 -8.23
CA ARG A 258 -1.14 40.54 -8.09
C ARG A 258 -1.22 41.30 -6.77
N ALA A 259 -0.61 40.78 -5.71
CA ALA A 259 -0.49 41.45 -4.42
C ALA A 259 0.66 42.48 -4.37
N GLY A 260 1.43 42.64 -5.45
CA GLY A 260 2.51 43.64 -5.53
C GLY A 260 3.81 43.24 -4.85
N HIS A 261 4.04 41.95 -4.61
CA HIS A 261 5.32 41.48 -4.07
C HIS A 261 6.45 41.63 -5.09
N SER A 262 7.59 42.18 -4.66
CA SER A 262 8.77 42.41 -5.52
C SER A 262 9.46 41.12 -6.01
N SER A 263 9.32 40.01 -5.27
CA SER A 263 9.92 38.71 -5.58
C SER A 263 8.86 37.64 -5.88
N ALA A 264 7.81 38.00 -6.61
CA ALA A 264 6.67 37.11 -6.86
C ALA A 264 7.06 35.75 -7.49
N THR A 265 8.05 35.73 -8.37
CA THR A 265 8.50 34.56 -9.13
C THR A 265 9.50 33.67 -8.39
N SER A 266 9.96 34.08 -7.20
CA SER A 266 10.91 33.31 -6.37
C SER A 266 10.44 31.88 -6.11
N VAL A 267 9.13 31.69 -5.86
CA VAL A 267 8.55 30.36 -5.61
C VAL A 267 8.68 29.39 -6.77
N ILE A 268 8.73 29.89 -8.01
CA ILE A 268 8.95 29.05 -9.20
C ILE A 268 10.40 28.55 -9.21
N ILE A 269 11.35 29.43 -8.89
CA ILE A 269 12.78 29.08 -8.81
C ILE A 269 13.04 28.14 -7.63
N GLU A 270 12.43 28.38 -6.48
CA GLU A 270 12.51 27.50 -5.30
C GLU A 270 12.01 26.09 -5.60
N ASP A 271 10.91 25.94 -6.35
CA ASP A 271 10.38 24.64 -6.76
C ASP A 271 11.28 23.92 -7.77
N LEU A 272 11.87 24.65 -8.74
CA LEU A 272 12.85 24.11 -9.68
C LEU A 272 14.10 23.59 -8.97
N LEU A 273 14.60 24.32 -7.96
CA LEU A 273 15.79 23.95 -7.19
C LEU A 273 15.52 22.88 -6.11
N ASN A 274 14.29 22.39 -5.97
CA ASN A 274 13.87 21.76 -4.71
C ASN A 274 14.56 20.44 -4.34
N THR A 275 14.98 19.48 -5.17
CA THR A 275 15.61 18.17 -4.78
C THR A 275 14.95 17.27 -3.69
N SER A 276 13.97 17.72 -2.90
CA SER A 276 13.35 16.90 -1.85
C SER A 276 12.60 15.71 -2.45
N THR A 277 12.69 14.56 -1.80
CA THR A 277 11.92 13.36 -2.16
C THR A 277 10.47 13.41 -1.65
N GLN A 278 10.15 14.35 -0.76
CA GLN A 278 8.81 14.52 -0.16
C GLN A 278 8.17 15.82 -0.64
N ARG A 279 7.90 15.92 -1.95
CA ARG A 279 7.22 17.07 -2.52
C ARG A 279 5.71 16.96 -2.37
N ALA A 280 5.08 18.07 -2.02
CA ALA A 280 3.64 18.18 -2.06
C ALA A 280 3.18 18.12 -3.54
N PRO A 281 2.20 17.27 -3.88
CA PRO A 281 1.73 17.16 -5.25
C PRO A 281 0.97 18.43 -5.66
N TRP A 282 1.30 18.96 -6.84
CA TRP A 282 0.65 20.09 -7.49
C TRP A 282 0.42 19.82 -8.98
N TRP A 283 -0.40 20.63 -9.65
CA TRP A 283 -0.76 20.45 -11.06
C TRP A 283 -0.31 21.64 -11.94
N PRO A 284 0.20 21.44 -13.16
CA PRO A 284 0.66 22.53 -14.03
C PRO A 284 -0.46 23.52 -14.42
N PRO A 285 -0.13 24.81 -14.68
CA PRO A 285 -1.08 25.88 -14.98
C PRO A 285 -1.62 25.79 -16.42
N HIS A 286 -2.29 24.70 -16.78
CA HIS A 286 -2.80 24.46 -18.13
C HIS A 286 -3.86 25.50 -18.54
N ALA A 287 -4.80 25.87 -17.65
CA ALA A 287 -5.83 26.86 -17.94
C ALA A 287 -5.40 28.34 -17.84
N ALA A 288 -4.17 28.64 -17.38
CA ALA A 288 -3.68 30.02 -17.31
C ALA A 288 -3.65 30.66 -18.71
N SER A 289 -4.03 31.93 -18.88
CA SER A 289 -3.87 32.61 -20.17
C SER A 289 -2.43 33.07 -20.40
N VAL A 290 -2.05 33.32 -21.66
CA VAL A 290 -0.72 33.89 -21.97
C VAL A 290 -0.54 35.25 -21.29
N GLU A 291 -1.59 36.07 -21.25
CA GLU A 291 -1.62 37.37 -20.56
C GLU A 291 -1.35 37.25 -19.06
N GLN A 292 -1.82 36.17 -18.41
CA GLN A 292 -1.58 35.91 -17.00
C GLN A 292 -0.15 35.40 -16.73
N LEU A 293 0.44 34.69 -17.68
CA LEU A 293 1.78 34.09 -17.56
C LEU A 293 2.91 35.05 -17.97
N GLU A 294 2.70 35.93 -18.94
CA GLU A 294 3.73 36.84 -19.48
C GLU A 294 4.42 37.70 -18.40
N PRO A 295 3.70 38.30 -17.42
CA PRO A 295 4.34 39.07 -16.36
C PRO A 295 5.21 38.21 -15.44
N LEU A 296 4.81 36.95 -15.21
CA LEU A 296 5.58 36.01 -14.41
C LEU A 296 6.84 35.59 -15.13
N VAL A 297 6.75 35.27 -16.43
CA VAL A 297 7.92 34.91 -17.25
C VAL A 297 8.88 36.09 -17.38
N SER A 298 8.36 37.29 -17.57
CA SER A 298 9.17 38.51 -17.63
C SER A 298 9.86 38.83 -16.31
N GLY A 299 9.23 38.45 -15.18
CA GLY A 299 9.78 38.60 -13.83
C GLY A 299 10.66 37.45 -13.35
N LEU A 300 10.93 36.43 -14.15
CA LEU A 300 11.86 35.36 -13.77
C LEU A 300 13.29 35.91 -13.65
N GLN A 301 13.99 35.48 -12.60
CA GLN A 301 15.41 35.80 -12.45
C GLN A 301 16.20 35.16 -13.59
N ARG A 302 17.04 35.95 -14.26
CA ARG A 302 17.94 35.49 -15.32
C ARG A 302 19.41 35.69 -14.93
N PRO A 303 20.32 34.75 -15.28
CA PRO A 303 20.05 33.49 -15.99
C PRO A 303 19.21 32.51 -15.16
N LEU A 304 18.45 31.64 -15.83
CA LEU A 304 17.74 30.54 -15.18
C LEU A 304 18.75 29.60 -14.48
N PRO A 305 18.39 28.97 -13.35
CA PRO A 305 19.25 28.01 -12.68
C PRO A 305 19.57 26.83 -13.61
N GLU A 306 20.83 26.42 -13.68
CA GLU A 306 21.22 25.29 -14.54
C GLU A 306 20.56 23.99 -14.06
N PRO A 307 19.94 23.21 -14.96
CA PRO A 307 19.32 21.94 -14.60
C PRO A 307 20.39 20.90 -14.22
N THR A 308 20.06 20.08 -13.22
CA THR A 308 20.87 18.96 -12.75
C THR A 308 20.09 17.65 -12.93
N ALA A 309 20.74 16.50 -12.72
CA ALA A 309 20.06 15.21 -12.74
C ALA A 309 18.96 15.06 -11.66
N GLU A 310 19.03 15.90 -10.61
CA GLU A 310 18.06 15.94 -9.50
C GLU A 310 16.94 16.97 -9.72
N THR A 311 16.98 17.73 -10.83
CA THR A 311 15.89 18.63 -11.19
C THR A 311 14.62 17.83 -11.45
N ASP A 312 13.53 18.26 -10.83
CA ASP A 312 12.24 17.58 -10.97
C ASP A 312 11.66 17.80 -12.36
N GLU A 313 11.25 16.70 -12.96
CA GLU A 313 10.79 16.66 -14.33
C GLU A 313 9.46 17.40 -14.53
N LEU A 314 8.54 17.34 -13.55
CA LEU A 314 7.27 18.06 -13.63
C LEU A 314 7.51 19.58 -13.56
N SER A 315 8.34 20.03 -12.62
CA SER A 315 8.73 21.44 -12.50
C SER A 315 9.37 21.96 -13.79
N ALA A 316 10.35 21.22 -14.33
CA ALA A 316 11.06 21.59 -15.54
C ALA A 316 10.15 21.58 -16.79
N CYS A 317 9.39 20.52 -17.03
CA CYS A 317 8.47 20.45 -18.17
C CYS A 317 7.39 21.52 -18.08
N THR A 318 6.95 21.89 -16.88
CA THR A 318 6.04 23.01 -16.68
C THR A 318 6.70 24.33 -17.10
N LEU A 319 7.94 24.59 -16.70
CA LEU A 319 8.70 25.76 -17.14
C LEU A 319 8.84 25.81 -18.67
N LEU A 320 9.25 24.70 -19.30
CA LEU A 320 9.39 24.59 -20.75
C LEU A 320 8.09 24.90 -21.48
N CYS A 321 6.98 24.31 -21.02
CA CYS A 321 5.66 24.55 -21.58
C CYS A 321 5.24 26.02 -21.45
N VAL A 322 5.46 26.64 -20.28
CA VAL A 322 5.12 28.05 -20.06
C VAL A 322 5.98 29.00 -20.91
N LEU A 323 7.29 28.75 -21.01
CA LEU A 323 8.20 29.52 -21.87
C LEU A 323 7.77 29.41 -23.35
N ARG A 324 7.40 28.22 -23.82
CA ARG A 324 6.89 28.01 -25.19
C ARG A 324 5.58 28.77 -25.41
N ARG A 325 4.65 28.73 -24.46
CA ARG A 325 3.35 29.44 -24.53
C ARG A 325 3.49 30.97 -24.54
N THR A 326 4.58 31.48 -23.96
CA THR A 326 4.95 32.91 -23.92
C THR A 326 5.97 33.29 -25.00
N SER A 327 6.13 32.45 -26.03
CA SER A 327 7.01 32.68 -27.18
C SER A 327 8.51 32.83 -26.84
N ARG A 328 8.97 32.28 -25.71
CA ARG A 328 10.40 32.17 -25.32
C ARG A 328 11.00 30.85 -25.81
N PHE A 329 10.84 30.55 -27.10
CA PHE A 329 11.19 29.25 -27.68
C PHE A 329 12.67 28.88 -27.53
N GLU A 330 13.58 29.83 -27.76
CA GLU A 330 15.02 29.59 -27.64
C GLU A 330 15.44 29.30 -26.19
N GLU A 331 14.86 30.02 -25.23
CA GLU A 331 15.12 29.82 -23.80
C GLU A 331 14.61 28.45 -23.35
N ALA A 332 13.42 28.03 -23.80
CA ALA A 332 12.87 26.71 -23.56
C ALA A 332 13.74 25.60 -24.19
N ALA A 333 14.10 25.73 -25.47
CA ALA A 333 14.90 24.73 -26.16
C ALA A 333 16.28 24.55 -25.50
N ARG A 334 16.95 25.65 -25.14
CA ARG A 334 18.25 25.61 -24.46
C ARG A 334 18.17 24.98 -23.07
N TYR A 335 17.19 25.37 -22.26
CA TYR A 335 17.01 24.80 -20.92
C TYR A 335 16.68 23.30 -20.98
N GLY A 336 15.75 22.92 -21.86
CA GLY A 336 15.34 21.53 -22.02
C GLY A 336 16.45 20.66 -22.59
N ALA A 337 17.27 21.17 -23.52
CA ALA A 337 18.42 20.43 -24.03
C ALA A 337 19.50 20.19 -22.96
N ALA A 338 19.74 21.19 -22.10
CA ALA A 338 20.64 21.03 -20.95
C ALA A 338 20.12 19.97 -19.97
N LEU A 339 18.81 20.00 -19.66
CA LEU A 339 18.19 18.99 -18.79
C LEU A 339 18.24 17.59 -19.41
N PHE A 340 17.91 17.46 -20.70
CA PHE A 340 17.95 16.17 -21.41
C PHE A 340 19.34 15.54 -21.39
N THR A 341 20.40 16.37 -21.44
CA THR A 341 21.79 15.89 -21.34
C THR A 341 22.09 15.30 -19.96
N GLN A 342 21.50 15.85 -18.89
CA GLN A 342 21.66 15.34 -17.52
C GLN A 342 20.79 14.10 -17.28
N ARG A 343 19.55 14.12 -17.79
CA ARG A 343 18.54 13.08 -17.62
C ARG A 343 17.67 13.00 -18.88
N PRO A 344 17.96 12.05 -19.78
CA PRO A 344 17.12 11.80 -20.95
C PRO A 344 15.68 11.45 -20.52
N SER A 345 14.71 12.09 -21.17
CA SER A 345 13.28 11.84 -20.98
C SER A 345 12.50 12.25 -22.22
N SER A 346 11.52 11.44 -22.62
CA SER A 346 10.59 11.72 -23.71
C SER A 346 9.80 13.00 -23.48
N SER A 347 9.43 13.30 -22.24
CA SER A 347 8.63 14.50 -21.94
C SER A 347 9.43 15.77 -22.24
N VAL A 348 10.69 15.81 -21.81
CA VAL A 348 11.63 16.90 -22.07
C VAL A 348 11.97 16.97 -23.56
N ALA A 349 12.24 15.82 -24.19
CA ALA A 349 12.57 15.76 -25.61
C ALA A 349 11.46 16.32 -26.49
N VAL A 350 10.21 15.97 -26.20
CA VAL A 350 9.02 16.48 -26.90
C VAL A 350 8.92 17.99 -26.74
N GLU A 351 9.05 18.54 -25.53
CA GLU A 351 8.96 20.00 -25.33
C GLU A 351 10.09 20.77 -26.01
N VAL A 352 11.31 20.20 -26.07
CA VAL A 352 12.43 20.79 -26.82
C VAL A 352 12.13 20.77 -28.32
N ALA A 353 11.72 19.62 -28.87
CA ALA A 353 11.41 19.50 -30.30
C ALA A 353 10.26 20.46 -30.71
N ARG A 354 9.23 20.59 -29.88
CA ARG A 354 8.13 21.55 -30.10
C ARG A 354 8.63 22.99 -30.12
N SER A 355 9.54 23.34 -29.21
CA SER A 355 10.16 24.67 -29.17
C SER A 355 11.01 24.93 -30.43
N ILE A 356 11.76 23.93 -30.91
CA ILE A 356 12.56 24.03 -32.15
C ILE A 356 11.66 24.18 -33.39
N CYS A 357 10.57 23.40 -33.48
CA CYS A 357 9.57 23.55 -34.53
C CYS A 357 8.95 24.95 -34.54
N ALA A 358 8.63 25.51 -33.37
CA ALA A 358 8.05 26.84 -33.25
C ALA A 358 9.00 27.96 -33.73
N MET A 359 10.32 27.72 -33.71
CA MET A 359 11.32 28.61 -34.30
C MET A 359 11.49 28.43 -35.82
N GLY A 360 10.86 27.41 -36.42
CA GLY A 360 10.95 27.12 -37.86
C GLY A 360 12.12 26.21 -38.26
N TYR A 361 12.88 25.66 -37.30
CA TYR A 361 14.02 24.78 -37.57
C TYR A 361 13.60 23.30 -37.66
N PHE A 362 12.81 22.96 -38.67
CA PHE A 362 12.19 21.63 -38.79
C PHE A 362 13.21 20.48 -38.91
N ASP A 363 14.31 20.69 -39.64
CA ASP A 363 15.37 19.68 -39.76
C ASP A 363 16.06 19.38 -38.43
N SER A 364 16.37 20.44 -37.66
CA SER A 364 16.95 20.31 -36.33
C SER A 364 15.99 19.64 -35.36
N ALA A 365 14.69 19.95 -35.45
CA ALA A 365 13.66 19.30 -34.62
C ALA A 365 13.54 17.81 -34.93
N ALA A 366 13.58 17.44 -36.22
CA ALA A 366 13.56 16.05 -36.64
C ALA A 366 14.80 15.29 -36.13
N GLN A 367 15.99 15.86 -36.30
CA GLN A 367 17.22 15.26 -35.77
C GLN A 367 17.17 15.09 -34.25
N TRP A 368 16.70 16.12 -33.53
CA TRP A 368 16.57 16.08 -32.08
C TRP A 368 15.67 14.94 -31.63
N ILE A 369 14.47 14.82 -32.21
CA ILE A 369 13.49 13.81 -31.79
C ILE A 369 13.94 12.39 -32.16
N THR A 370 14.64 12.22 -33.29
CA THR A 370 15.24 10.94 -33.68
C THR A 370 16.37 10.52 -32.73
N VAL A 371 17.22 11.45 -32.30
CA VAL A 371 18.26 11.15 -31.31
C VAL A 371 17.62 10.85 -29.96
N ALA A 372 16.66 11.65 -29.51
CA ALA A 372 16.00 11.46 -28.23
C ALA A 372 15.27 10.11 -28.15
N GLY A 373 14.57 9.71 -29.21
CA GLY A 373 13.87 8.42 -29.29
C GLY A 373 14.77 7.20 -29.32
N ARG A 374 16.10 7.36 -29.49
CA ARG A 374 17.07 6.26 -29.36
C ARG A 374 17.67 6.16 -27.97
N VAL A 375 17.57 7.22 -27.17
CA VAL A 375 18.20 7.31 -25.84
C VAL A 375 17.20 7.04 -24.73
N ASP A 376 15.94 7.38 -24.94
CA ASP A 376 14.90 7.22 -23.93
C ASP A 376 14.10 5.91 -24.09
N GLU A 377 13.63 5.36 -22.96
CA GLU A 377 12.90 4.09 -22.90
C GLU A 377 11.36 4.27 -22.94
N GLU A 378 10.84 5.50 -22.84
CA GLU A 378 9.39 5.77 -22.86
C GLU A 378 8.81 5.94 -24.27
N SER A 379 8.84 4.88 -25.07
CA SER A 379 8.43 4.88 -26.49
C SER A 379 6.98 5.32 -26.73
N SER A 380 6.10 5.20 -25.73
CA SER A 380 4.67 5.51 -25.83
C SER A 380 4.33 7.00 -25.89
N LEU A 381 4.98 7.83 -25.07
CA LEU A 381 4.72 9.27 -25.05
C LEU A 381 5.24 9.93 -26.33
N LEU A 382 6.44 9.50 -26.77
CA LEU A 382 7.07 9.99 -27.98
C LEU A 382 6.24 9.65 -29.23
N LEU A 383 5.76 8.41 -29.31
CA LEU A 383 4.87 7.96 -30.38
C LEU A 383 3.57 8.79 -30.42
N LEU A 384 2.92 8.96 -29.25
CA LEU A 384 1.71 9.76 -29.12
C LEU A 384 1.92 11.19 -29.61
N ALA A 385 3.05 11.80 -29.24
CA ALA A 385 3.37 13.16 -29.63
C ALA A 385 3.53 13.29 -31.15
N LEU A 386 4.32 12.42 -31.78
CA LEU A 386 4.55 12.44 -33.24
C LEU A 386 3.25 12.25 -34.05
N GLU A 387 2.35 11.39 -33.56
CA GLU A 387 1.09 11.08 -34.24
C GLU A 387 -0.01 12.13 -34.00
N GLN A 388 -0.09 12.73 -32.82
CA GLN A 388 -1.23 13.55 -32.43
C GLN A 388 -0.94 15.04 -32.30
N PHE A 389 0.29 15.45 -31.96
CA PHE A 389 0.56 16.86 -31.70
C PHE A 389 0.63 17.65 -33.01
N SER A 390 -0.12 18.75 -33.08
CA SER A 390 -0.17 19.63 -34.26
C SER A 390 1.19 20.26 -34.59
N ASP A 391 2.03 20.50 -33.57
CA ASP A 391 3.37 21.09 -33.72
C ASP A 391 4.30 20.23 -34.59
N PHE A 392 4.03 18.92 -34.67
CA PHE A 392 4.81 17.98 -35.48
C PHE A 392 4.15 17.64 -36.81
N GLN A 393 3.02 18.26 -37.16
CA GLN A 393 2.36 18.00 -38.44
C GLN A 393 3.30 18.23 -39.64
N VAL A 394 4.18 19.23 -39.56
CA VAL A 394 5.18 19.56 -40.59
C VAL A 394 6.28 18.50 -40.70
N LEU A 395 6.50 17.71 -39.65
CA LEU A 395 7.51 16.64 -39.62
C LEU A 395 6.97 15.31 -40.16
N ARG A 396 5.65 15.15 -40.26
CA ARG A 396 5.01 13.92 -40.77
C ARG A 396 5.27 13.78 -42.27
N GLY A 397 5.63 12.58 -42.71
CA GLY A 397 5.99 12.30 -44.11
C GLY A 397 7.49 12.41 -44.40
N ARG A 398 8.31 12.82 -43.43
CA ARG A 398 9.77 12.72 -43.56
C ARG A 398 10.21 11.29 -43.28
N ALA A 399 11.11 10.76 -44.11
CA ALA A 399 11.56 9.37 -44.03
C ALA A 399 12.21 9.02 -42.68
N ASP A 400 12.98 9.94 -42.10
CA ASP A 400 13.63 9.80 -40.79
C ASP A 400 12.62 9.67 -39.63
N ILE A 401 11.54 10.44 -39.68
CA ILE A 401 10.46 10.40 -38.69
C ILE A 401 9.55 9.17 -38.88
N GLU A 402 9.27 8.77 -40.12
CA GLU A 402 8.48 7.57 -40.39
C GLU A 402 9.20 6.30 -39.92
N GLU A 403 10.52 6.22 -40.11
CA GLU A 403 11.35 5.13 -39.58
C GLU A 403 11.30 5.09 -38.05
N LEU A 404 11.44 6.24 -37.39
CA LEU A 404 11.33 6.34 -35.93
C LEU A 404 9.94 5.91 -35.43
N VAL A 405 8.85 6.37 -36.07
CA VAL A 405 7.48 6.00 -35.70
C VAL A 405 7.26 4.50 -35.86
N ALA A 406 7.79 3.89 -36.93
CA ALA A 406 7.71 2.44 -37.13
C ALA A 406 8.44 1.67 -36.02
N GLN A 407 9.64 2.12 -35.63
CA GLN A 407 10.39 1.56 -34.51
C GLN A 407 9.59 1.66 -33.20
N LEU A 408 9.12 2.86 -32.83
CA LEU A 408 8.39 3.09 -31.58
C LEU A 408 7.09 2.26 -31.50
N ARG A 409 6.36 2.11 -32.63
CA ARG A 409 5.17 1.24 -32.68
C ARG A 409 5.49 -0.22 -32.35
N SER A 410 6.63 -0.71 -32.82
CA SER A 410 7.06 -2.10 -32.55
C SER A 410 7.43 -2.32 -31.08
N GLU A 411 7.92 -1.29 -30.40
CA GLU A 411 8.26 -1.32 -28.97
C GLU A 411 7.01 -1.22 -28.08
N VAL A 412 6.05 -0.36 -28.43
CA VAL A 412 4.80 -0.18 -27.67
C VAL A 412 3.82 -1.35 -27.86
N THR A 413 3.80 -1.95 -29.06
CA THR A 413 2.93 -3.08 -29.40
C THR A 413 3.78 -4.27 -29.82
N PRO A 414 4.32 -5.06 -28.87
CA PRO A 414 5.11 -6.23 -29.23
C PRO A 414 4.23 -7.20 -30.05
N PRO A 415 4.74 -7.78 -31.16
CA PRO A 415 4.01 -8.81 -31.87
C PRO A 415 3.72 -9.96 -30.91
N ASN A 416 2.43 -10.32 -30.76
CA ASN A 416 1.96 -11.42 -29.91
C ASN A 416 2.95 -12.59 -29.93
N ARG A 417 3.67 -12.78 -28.81
CA ARG A 417 4.48 -13.97 -28.53
C ARG A 417 3.85 -14.76 -27.41
#